data_AF-A0A161M399-F1
#
_entry.id   AF-A0A161M399-F1
#
_cell.length_a   1.000
_cell.length_b   1.000
_cell.length_c   1.000
_cell.angle_alpha   90.00
_cell.angle_beta   90.00
_cell.angle_gamma   90.00
#
_symmetry.space_group_name_H-M   'P 1'
#
loop_
_entity.id
_entity.type
_entity.pdbx_description
1 polymer ?
#
loop_
_entity_poly.entity_id
_entity_poly.type
_entity_poly.pdbx_seq_one_letter_code
_entity_poly.pdbx_strand_id
1 'polypeptide(L)'
;MFHVSTLLPYSKDNKQQVERKRHIGNDIVNIVFVEGGPSQMANFNPSSIKSQFTHVFAVVSYSAEDQSYRLVVYSEESVPLFGPSLPCPPIFREPGDFREFLLVKLI
;
A
#
# COMPACT_ATOMS: atom_id res chain seq x y z
N MET A 1 -3.98 9.57 9.99
CA MET A 1 -4.16 10.53 8.87
C MET A 1 -3.59 9.88 7.63
N PHE A 2 -4.17 10.07 6.45
CA PHE A 2 -3.68 9.48 5.20
C PHE A 2 -3.31 10.55 4.18
N HIS A 3 -2.15 10.42 3.54
CA HIS A 3 -1.76 11.21 2.37
C HIS A 3 -2.23 10.52 1.09
N VAL A 4 -3.44 10.87 0.62
CA VAL A 4 -4.04 10.23 -0.56
C VAL A 4 -3.54 10.92 -1.83
N SER A 5 -2.72 10.23 -2.63
CA SER A 5 -2.04 10.80 -3.80
C SER A 5 -2.95 11.49 -4.82
N THR A 6 -4.16 10.98 -5.02
CA THR A 6 -5.17 11.53 -5.94
C THR A 6 -5.90 12.75 -5.39
N LEU A 7 -5.92 12.93 -4.07
CA LEU A 7 -6.53 14.09 -3.40
C LEU A 7 -5.50 15.20 -3.11
N LEU A 8 -4.20 14.91 -3.21
CA LEU A 8 -3.16 15.94 -3.13
C LEU A 8 -3.15 16.80 -4.40
N PRO A 9 -2.78 18.10 -4.29
CA PRO A 9 -2.71 19.00 -5.44
C PRO A 9 -1.91 18.42 -6.62
N TYR A 10 -2.40 18.65 -7.84
CA TYR A 10 -1.73 18.26 -9.07
C TYR A 10 -1.14 19.49 -9.76
N SER A 11 0.13 19.42 -10.17
CA SER A 11 0.77 20.48 -10.94
C SER A 11 1.15 19.96 -12.33
N LYS A 12 0.55 20.52 -13.39
CA LYS A 12 0.85 20.12 -14.79
C LYS A 12 2.30 20.38 -15.19
N ASP A 13 2.90 21.41 -14.63
CA ASP A 13 4.27 21.85 -14.94
C ASP A 13 5.33 21.02 -14.18
N ASN A 14 4.91 20.24 -13.17
CA ASN A 14 5.79 19.41 -12.37
C ASN A 14 5.60 17.93 -12.70
N LYS A 15 6.29 17.43 -13.74
CA LYS A 15 6.20 16.01 -14.14
C LYS A 15 6.48 15.02 -13.01
N GLN A 16 7.33 15.38 -12.04
CA GLN A 16 7.66 14.51 -10.91
C GLN A 16 6.67 14.62 -9.73
N GLN A 17 5.73 15.57 -9.76
CA GLN A 17 4.79 15.84 -8.68
C GLN A 17 5.47 15.94 -7.31
N VAL A 18 6.54 16.74 -7.23
CA VAL A 18 7.43 16.84 -6.05
C VAL A 18 6.65 17.09 -4.75
N GLU A 19 5.61 17.91 -4.75
CA GLU A 19 4.79 18.14 -3.54
C GLU A 19 4.05 16.88 -3.09
N ARG A 20 3.49 16.08 -4.01
CA ARG A 20 2.88 14.78 -3.66
C ARG A 20 3.91 13.83 -3.10
N LYS A 21 5.08 13.76 -3.76
CA LYS A 21 6.19 12.93 -3.34
C LYS A 21 6.76 13.37 -1.98
N ARG A 22 6.74 14.67 -1.67
CA ARG A 22 7.18 15.21 -0.38
C ARG A 22 6.31 14.71 0.77
N HIS A 23 4.99 14.63 0.58
CA HIS A 23 4.10 14.09 1.61
C HIS A 23 4.25 12.56 1.72
N ILE A 24 4.02 11.84 0.62
CA ILE A 24 3.95 10.37 0.59
C ILE A 24 5.33 9.74 0.81
N GLY A 25 6.36 10.32 0.18
CA GLY A 25 7.73 9.82 0.27
C GLY A 25 8.39 10.08 1.62
N ASN A 26 7.81 10.90 2.49
CA ASN A 26 8.27 11.04 3.87
C ASN A 26 7.48 10.13 4.84
N ASP A 27 6.49 9.39 4.36
CA ASP A 27 5.77 8.40 5.16
C ASP A 27 6.60 7.12 5.30
N ILE A 28 6.54 6.51 6.49
CA ILE A 28 7.22 5.26 6.83
C ILE A 28 6.52 4.06 6.17
N VAL A 29 5.20 4.07 6.18
CA VAL A 29 4.34 2.99 5.69
C VAL A 29 3.43 3.53 4.61
N ASN A 30 3.39 2.86 3.47
CA ASN A 30 2.59 3.27 2.31
C ASN A 30 1.60 2.19 1.90
N ILE A 31 0.38 2.60 1.52
CA ILE A 31 -0.63 1.72 0.93
C ILE A 31 -0.66 1.96 -0.57
N VAL A 32 -0.50 0.89 -1.34
CA VAL A 32 -0.55 0.92 -2.82
C VAL A 32 -1.79 0.17 -3.26
N PHE A 33 -2.79 0.89 -3.76
CA PHE A 33 -3.95 0.28 -4.37
C PHE A 33 -3.66 -0.04 -5.84
N VAL A 34 -3.76 -1.31 -6.22
CA VAL A 34 -3.52 -1.78 -7.59
C VAL A 34 -4.84 -2.26 -8.18
N GLU A 35 -5.24 -1.64 -9.29
CA GLU A 35 -6.33 -2.15 -10.12
C GLU A 35 -5.87 -3.42 -10.85
N GLY A 36 -6.66 -4.50 -10.73
CA GLY A 36 -6.33 -5.82 -11.30
C GLY A 36 -6.20 -6.89 -10.23
N GLY A 37 -5.63 -8.04 -10.59
CA GLY A 37 -5.52 -9.22 -9.73
C GLY A 37 -4.11 -9.50 -9.22
N PRO A 38 -3.86 -10.74 -8.76
CA PRO A 38 -2.56 -11.15 -8.20
C PRO A 38 -1.36 -10.88 -9.11
N SER A 39 -1.52 -11.02 -10.43
CA SER A 39 -0.46 -10.75 -11.40
C SER A 39 -0.03 -9.28 -11.41
N GLN A 40 -0.98 -8.34 -11.31
CA GLN A 40 -0.69 -6.91 -11.26
C GLN A 40 -0.06 -6.52 -9.91
N MET A 41 -0.53 -7.12 -8.81
CA MET A 41 0.09 -6.94 -7.50
C MET A 41 1.56 -7.40 -7.50
N ALA A 42 1.86 -8.55 -8.11
CA ALA A 42 3.20 -9.10 -8.17
C ALA A 42 4.17 -8.26 -9.04
N ASN A 43 3.64 -7.48 -9.98
CA ASN A 43 4.42 -6.55 -10.81
C ASN A 43 4.81 -5.27 -10.05
N PHE A 44 4.25 -5.01 -8.87
CA PHE A 44 4.67 -3.88 -8.05
C PHE A 44 6.11 -4.09 -7.56
N ASN A 45 6.98 -3.14 -7.89
CA ASN A 45 8.36 -3.12 -7.43
C ASN A 45 8.56 -1.98 -6.42
N PRO A 46 8.77 -2.28 -5.12
CA PRO A 46 9.06 -1.28 -4.09
C PRO A 46 10.21 -0.34 -4.46
N SER A 47 11.22 -0.84 -5.17
CA SER A 47 12.42 -0.07 -5.58
C SER A 47 12.12 1.07 -6.57
N SER A 48 10.93 1.07 -7.18
CA SER A 48 10.48 2.16 -8.04
C SER A 48 10.23 3.47 -7.28
N ILE A 49 9.94 3.39 -5.97
CA ILE A 49 9.70 4.54 -5.11
C ILE A 49 10.96 4.81 -4.30
N LYS A 50 11.77 5.78 -4.77
CA LYS A 50 12.96 6.23 -4.06
C LYS A 50 12.58 7.15 -2.89
N SER A 51 12.61 6.59 -1.68
CA SER A 51 12.48 7.28 -0.39
C SER A 51 13.50 6.72 0.61
N GLN A 52 13.99 7.56 1.53
CA GLN A 52 14.78 7.13 2.69
C GLN A 52 13.91 6.78 3.92
N PHE A 53 12.65 7.19 3.91
CA PHE A 53 11.73 7.03 5.03
C PHE A 53 10.80 5.84 4.87
N THR A 54 10.45 5.48 3.64
CA THR A 54 9.49 4.41 3.38
C THR A 54 10.14 3.04 3.54
N HIS A 55 9.70 2.30 4.56
CA HIS A 55 10.21 0.97 4.87
C HIS A 55 9.21 -0.15 4.61
N VAL A 56 7.91 0.17 4.51
CA VAL A 56 6.83 -0.81 4.32
C VAL A 56 5.86 -0.37 3.23
N PHE A 57 5.49 -1.31 2.36
CA PHE A 57 4.41 -1.17 1.39
C PHE A 57 3.34 -2.24 1.60
N ALA A 58 2.09 -1.81 1.82
CA ALA A 58 0.91 -2.66 1.77
C ALA A 58 0.25 -2.53 0.40
N VAL A 59 0.42 -3.54 -0.46
CA VAL A 59 -0.18 -3.60 -1.78
C VAL A 59 -1.56 -4.25 -1.66
N VAL A 60 -2.59 -3.51 -2.03
CA VAL A 60 -3.99 -3.91 -1.91
C VAL A 60 -4.62 -3.97 -3.30
N SER A 61 -5.38 -5.02 -3.56
CA SER A 61 -6.25 -5.12 -4.73
C SER A 61 -7.66 -5.49 -4.26
N TYR A 62 -8.67 -5.04 -5.00
CA TYR A 62 -10.04 -5.48 -4.86
C TYR A 62 -10.45 -6.31 -6.09
N SER A 63 -10.95 -7.50 -5.83
CA SER A 63 -11.49 -8.40 -6.85
C SER A 63 -13.01 -8.31 -6.85
N ALA A 64 -13.57 -7.80 -7.94
CA ALA A 64 -15.02 -7.68 -8.10
C ALA A 64 -15.71 -9.03 -8.33
N GLU A 65 -14.98 -10.04 -8.82
CA GLU A 65 -15.53 -11.37 -9.13
C GLU A 65 -15.94 -12.14 -7.87
N ASP A 66 -15.14 -12.05 -6.81
CA ASP A 66 -15.35 -12.75 -5.54
C ASP A 66 -15.57 -11.79 -4.35
N GLN A 67 -15.77 -10.49 -4.64
CA GLN A 67 -16.00 -9.41 -3.68
C GLN A 67 -14.99 -9.42 -2.52
N SER A 68 -13.70 -9.56 -2.85
CA SER A 68 -12.66 -9.72 -1.85
C SER A 68 -11.50 -8.75 -2.01
N TYR A 69 -10.90 -8.37 -0.88
CA TYR A 69 -9.64 -7.66 -0.81
C TYR A 69 -8.47 -8.63 -0.70
N ARG A 70 -7.40 -8.33 -1.42
CA ARG A 70 -6.15 -9.09 -1.41
C ARG A 70 -5.04 -8.17 -0.92
N LEU A 71 -4.17 -8.70 -0.06
CA LEU A 71 -3.10 -7.94 0.56
C LEU A 71 -1.75 -8.64 0.37
N VAL A 72 -0.75 -7.89 -0.08
CA VAL A 72 0.66 -8.28 -0.07
C VAL A 72 1.43 -7.21 0.69
N VAL A 73 2.32 -7.61 1.59
CA VAL A 73 3.15 -6.69 2.36
C VAL A 73 4.60 -6.87 1.94
N TYR A 74 5.23 -5.76 1.54
CA TYR A 74 6.67 -5.67 1.35
C TYR A 74 7.24 -4.86 2.50
N SER A 75 8.34 -5.32 3.07
CA SER A 75 9.11 -4.59 4.06
C SER A 75 10.60 -4.69 3.75
N GLU A 76 11.36 -3.68 4.13
CA GLU A 76 12.82 -3.80 4.15
C GLU A 76 13.26 -4.91 5.12
N GLU A 77 14.42 -5.53 4.85
CA GLU A 77 14.97 -6.62 5.66
C GLU A 77 15.28 -6.20 7.10
N SER A 78 15.55 -4.92 7.32
CA SER A 78 15.83 -4.33 8.63
C SER A 78 14.58 -4.22 9.52
N VAL A 79 13.38 -4.29 8.93
CA VAL A 79 12.12 -4.18 9.67
C VAL A 79 11.81 -5.52 10.32
N PRO A 80 11.70 -5.60 11.67
CA PRO A 80 11.33 -6.84 12.35
C PRO A 80 9.90 -7.25 11.98
N LEU A 81 9.54 -8.51 12.19
CA LEU A 81 8.15 -8.95 12.01
C LEU A 81 7.21 -8.14 12.90
N PHE A 82 6.12 -7.63 12.32
CA PHE A 82 5.17 -6.73 12.99
C PHE A 82 3.72 -7.12 12.72
N GLY A 83 2.83 -6.67 13.60
CA GLY A 83 1.37 -6.76 13.47
C GLY A 83 0.82 -8.20 13.39
N PRO A 84 -0.50 -8.35 13.14
CA PRO A 84 -1.11 -9.66 12.99
C PRO A 84 -0.54 -10.37 11.77
N SER A 85 -0.33 -11.69 11.86
CA SER A 85 0.11 -12.51 10.73
C SER A 85 -0.91 -12.44 9.59
N LEU A 86 -0.43 -12.39 8.35
CA LEU A 86 -1.31 -12.46 7.19
C LEU A 86 -2.08 -13.79 7.19
N PRO A 87 -3.36 -13.78 6.82
CA PRO A 87 -4.09 -15.03 6.63
C PRO A 87 -3.51 -15.80 5.44
N CYS A 88 -3.71 -17.11 5.42
CA CYS A 88 -3.30 -17.99 4.33
C CYS A 88 -4.55 -18.68 3.76
N PRO A 89 -5.07 -18.23 2.60
CA PRO A 89 -4.54 -17.19 1.71
C PRO A 89 -4.81 -15.75 2.22
N PRO A 90 -4.04 -14.73 1.76
CA PRO A 90 -4.16 -13.34 2.22
C PRO A 90 -5.35 -12.62 1.55
N ILE A 91 -6.55 -13.16 1.75
CA ILE A 91 -7.80 -12.74 1.12
C ILE A 91 -8.82 -12.44 2.21
N PHE A 92 -9.48 -11.29 2.10
CA PHE A 92 -10.49 -10.81 3.04
C PHE A 92 -11.81 -10.57 2.30
N ARG A 93 -12.88 -11.24 2.73
CA ARG A 93 -14.23 -11.11 2.11
C ARG A 93 -15.09 -10.08 2.83
N GLU A 94 -14.91 -9.93 4.14
CA GLU A 94 -15.60 -8.92 4.94
C GLU A 94 -14.81 -7.60 4.92
N PRO A 95 -15.36 -6.49 4.39
CA PRO A 95 -14.65 -5.21 4.33
C PRO A 95 -14.34 -4.61 5.72
N GLY A 96 -15.19 -4.91 6.71
CA GLY A 96 -14.97 -4.47 8.11
C GLY A 96 -13.72 -5.10 8.70
N ASP A 97 -13.60 -6.42 8.59
CA ASP A 97 -12.44 -7.20 9.05
C ASP A 97 -11.17 -6.77 8.32
N PHE A 98 -11.26 -6.56 7.00
CA PHE A 98 -10.12 -6.07 6.23
C PHE A 98 -9.65 -4.70 6.71
N ARG A 99 -10.57 -3.77 6.96
CA ARG A 99 -10.24 -2.43 7.45
C ARG A 99 -9.55 -2.50 8.81
N GLU A 100 -10.08 -3.28 9.75
CA GLU A 100 -9.48 -3.43 11.07
C GLU A 100 -8.09 -4.06 10.97
N PHE A 101 -7.97 -5.17 10.24
CA PHE A 101 -6.69 -5.84 10.00
C PHE A 101 -5.66 -4.88 9.41
N LEU A 102 -6.03 -4.14 8.35
CA LEU A 102 -5.13 -3.23 7.65
C LEU A 102 -4.68 -2.09 8.58
N LEU A 103 -5.59 -1.50 9.36
CA LEU A 103 -5.22 -0.42 10.29
C LEU A 103 -4.27 -0.91 11.38
N VAL A 104 -4.53 -2.08 11.98
CA VAL A 104 -3.65 -2.65 13.02
C VAL A 104 -2.31 -3.07 12.43
N LYS A 105 -2.28 -3.58 11.18
CA LYS A 105 -1.05 -4.01 10.52
C LYS A 105 -0.11 -2.84 10.19
N LEU A 106 -0.61 -1.61 10.02
CA LEU A 106 0.17 -0.45 9.56
C LEU A 106 0.53 0.55 10.66
N ILE A 107 0.20 0.26 11.93
CA ILE A 107 0.62 1.01 13.13
C ILE A 107 1.86 0.35 13.71
#